data_AF-A0A3C1F1H5-F1
#
_entry.id   AF-A0A3C1F1H5-F1
#
_cell.length_a   1.000
_cell.length_b   1.000
_cell.length_c   1.000
_cell.angle_alpha   90.00
_cell.angle_beta   90.00
_cell.angle_gamma   90.00
#
_symmetry.space_group_name_H-M   'P 1'
#
loop_
_entity.id
_entity.type
_entity.pdbx_description
1 polymer ?
#
loop_
_entity_poly.entity_id
_entity_poly.type
_entity_poly.pdbx_seq_one_letter_code
_entity_poly.pdbx_strand_id
1 'polypeptide(L)'
;MVSGSAYTLTGTKTAGTSIWINGTQVVALNSDTTWSITVTLAEGDNDFVIVAKDAVGNVSTSAVATTVVDNLPPVITAAPPAKTNLTPYALTG
;
A
#
# COMPACT_ATOMS: atom_id res chain seq x y z
N MET A 1 -11.43 6.95 12.63
CA MET A 1 -10.31 6.03 12.92
C MET A 1 -9.55 5.81 11.63
N VAL A 2 -8.28 6.20 11.57
CA VAL A 2 -7.47 5.98 10.35
C VAL A 2 -7.05 4.51 10.32
N SER A 3 -7.76 3.69 9.55
CA SER A 3 -7.44 2.27 9.39
C SER A 3 -6.33 2.10 8.36
N GLY A 4 -5.16 2.70 8.60
CA GLY A 4 -3.99 2.47 7.77
C GLY A 4 -3.30 1.18 8.21
N SER A 5 -2.94 0.32 7.26
CA SER A 5 -2.16 -0.89 7.54
C SER A 5 -0.71 -0.48 7.85
N ALA A 6 -0.20 -0.86 9.02
CA ALA A 6 1.20 -0.64 9.35
C ALA A 6 2.08 -1.62 8.53
N TYR A 7 3.03 -1.08 7.79
CA TYR A 7 3.98 -1.85 6.99
C TYR A 7 5.42 -1.51 7.38
N THR A 8 6.25 -2.54 7.53
CA THR A 8 7.66 -2.36 7.90
C THR A 8 8.53 -2.40 6.65
N LEU A 9 9.08 -1.25 6.27
CA LEU A 9 10.10 -1.15 5.24
C LEU A 9 11.45 -1.50 5.86
N THR A 10 12.18 -2.39 5.21
CA THR A 10 13.55 -2.76 5.60
C THR A 10 14.47 -2.64 4.40
N GLY A 11 15.75 -2.41 4.67
CA GLY A 11 16.74 -2.34 3.61
C GLY A 11 18.16 -2.28 4.15
N THR A 12 19.10 -2.26 3.21
CA THR A 12 20.51 -2.00 3.49
C THR A 12 20.87 -0.56 3.13
N LYS A 13 21.90 -0.04 3.78
CA LYS A 13 22.49 1.26 3.49
C LYS A 13 24.00 1.21 3.68
N THR A 14 24.71 2.11 3.03
CA THR A 14 26.15 2.26 3.29
C THR A 14 26.34 2.90 4.67
N ALA A 15 27.30 2.41 5.45
CA ALA A 15 27.67 3.03 6.72
C ALA A 15 28.05 4.50 6.51
N GLY A 16 27.63 5.38 7.40
CA GLY A 16 27.82 6.83 7.28
C GLY A 16 26.82 7.50 6.33
N THR A 17 25.67 6.86 6.05
CA THR A 17 24.58 7.48 5.28
C THR A 17 23.28 7.56 6.09
N SER A 18 22.48 8.55 5.77
CA SER A 18 21.11 8.76 6.27
C SER A 18 20.10 8.24 5.26
N ILE A 19 18.93 7.78 5.71
CA ILE A 19 17.84 7.36 4.82
C ILE A 19 16.71 8.37 4.85
N TRP A 20 16.23 8.69 3.66
CA TRP A 20 15.12 9.61 3.43
C TRP A 20 14.03 8.90 2.64
N ILE A 21 12.80 9.05 3.08
CA ILE A 21 11.60 8.50 2.41
C ILE A 21 10.68 9.68 2.08
N ASN A 22 10.32 9.83 0.81
CA ASN A 22 9.46 10.91 0.31
C ASN A 22 9.94 12.30 0.77
N GLY A 23 11.26 12.51 0.83
CA GLY A 23 11.88 13.76 1.26
C GLY A 23 11.95 13.98 2.78
N THR A 24 11.49 13.03 3.60
CA THR A 24 11.61 13.08 5.07
C THR A 24 12.73 12.17 5.55
N GLN A 25 13.61 12.67 6.42
CA GLN A 25 14.65 11.85 7.04
C GLN A 25 14.01 10.88 8.03
N VAL A 26 14.15 9.58 7.76
CA VAL A 26 13.62 8.51 8.63
C VAL A 26 14.72 7.85 9.45
N VAL A 27 15.96 7.87 8.96
CA VAL A 27 17.13 7.35 9.66
C VAL A 27 18.24 8.38 9.58
N ALA A 28 18.75 8.77 10.75
CA ALA A 28 19.89 9.66 10.87
C ALA A 28 21.17 9.02 10.31
N LEU A 29 22.15 9.86 10.03
CA LEU A 29 23.46 9.38 9.61
C LEU A 29 24.08 8.54 10.73
N ASN A 30 24.36 7.27 10.44
CA ASN A 30 24.95 6.34 11.41
C ASN A 30 25.81 5.29 10.70
N SER A 31 26.53 4.48 11.48
CA SER A 31 27.41 3.43 10.96
C SER A 31 26.69 2.11 10.66
N ASP A 32 25.38 2.03 10.86
CA ASP A 32 24.63 0.79 10.63
C ASP A 32 24.44 0.58 9.14
N THR A 33 24.64 -0.66 8.70
CA THR A 33 24.48 -1.04 7.28
C THR A 33 23.07 -1.51 6.95
N THR A 34 22.17 -1.55 7.94
CA THR A 34 20.77 -1.92 7.78
C THR A 34 19.87 -0.82 8.37
N TRP A 35 18.60 -0.84 7.96
CA TRP A 35 17.59 0.03 8.51
C TRP A 35 16.20 -0.63 8.45
N SER A 36 15.32 -0.18 9.34
CA SER A 36 13.94 -0.62 9.44
C SER A 36 13.08 0.54 9.93
N ILE A 37 11.92 0.76 9.29
CA ILE A 37 10.96 1.78 9.70
C ILE A 37 9.54 1.30 9.42
N THR A 38 8.62 1.60 10.33
CA THR A 38 7.21 1.36 10.13
C THR A 38 6.58 2.58 9.48
N VAL A 39 5.91 2.36 8.35
CA VAL A 39 5.09 3.34 7.65
C VAL A 39 3.62 2.93 7.72
N THR A 40 2.73 3.91 7.61
CA THR A 40 1.29 3.67 7.53
C THR A 40 0.87 3.73 6.08
N LEU A 41 0.26 2.67 5.57
CA LEU A 41 -0.31 2.62 4.22
C LEU A 41 -1.75 3.15 4.23
N ALA A 42 -2.11 3.93 3.22
CA ALA A 42 -3.48 4.29 2.91
C ALA A 42 -4.10 3.30 1.90
N GLU A 43 -5.43 3.27 1.78
CA GLU A 43 -6.08 2.54 0.67
C GLU A 43 -5.64 3.12 -0.68
N GLY A 44 -5.49 2.24 -1.67
CA GLY A 44 -4.98 2.59 -3.00
C GLY A 44 -3.46 2.53 -3.10
N ASP A 45 -2.91 3.35 -3.99
CA ASP A 45 -1.48 3.38 -4.31
C ASP A 45 -0.66 4.10 -3.23
N ASN A 46 0.38 3.42 -2.73
CA ASN A 46 1.35 3.98 -1.81
C ASN A 46 2.74 3.94 -2.46
N ASP A 47 3.19 5.10 -2.91
CA ASP A 47 4.52 5.27 -3.49
C ASP A 47 5.53 5.76 -2.45
N PHE A 48 6.62 5.02 -2.30
CA PHE A 48 7.75 5.36 -1.44
C PHE A 48 9.00 5.57 -2.27
N VAL A 49 9.52 6.79 -2.26
CA VAL A 49 10.82 7.15 -2.84
C VAL A 49 11.86 7.15 -1.74
N ILE A 50 12.77 6.20 -1.78
CA ILE A 50 13.81 5.98 -0.79
C ILE A 50 15.15 6.41 -1.36
N VAL A 51 15.87 7.30 -0.66
CA VAL A 51 17.22 7.73 -1.02
C VAL A 51 18.14 7.68 0.19
N ALA A 52 19.41 7.35 -0.04
CA ALA A 52 20.47 7.47 0.95
C ALA A 52 21.27 8.75 0.72
N LYS A 53 21.62 9.46 1.79
CA LYS A 53 22.43 10.69 1.72
C LYS A 53 23.62 10.61 2.67
N ASP A 54 24.83 10.85 2.18
CA ASP A 54 26.05 10.85 2.98
C ASP A 54 26.26 12.15 3.79
N ALA A 55 27.33 12.20 4.60
CA ALA A 55 27.67 13.36 5.43
C ALA A 55 28.03 14.62 4.61
N VAL A 56 28.48 14.44 3.37
CA VAL A 56 28.92 15.50 2.45
C VAL A 56 27.76 15.99 1.58
N GLY A 57 26.63 15.28 1.61
CA GLY A 57 25.39 15.60 0.94
C GLY A 57 25.16 14.89 -0.40
N ASN A 58 26.01 13.92 -0.78
CA ASN A 58 25.79 13.12 -1.97
C ASN A 58 24.59 12.20 -1.77
N VAL A 59 23.73 12.12 -2.78
CA VAL A 59 22.49 11.34 -2.76
C VAL A 59 22.66 10.11 -3.67
N SER A 60 22.24 8.94 -3.19
CA SER A 60 22.23 7.70 -3.97
C SER A 60 21.14 7.74 -5.05
N THR A 61 21.16 6.76 -5.97
CA THR A 61 20.02 6.48 -6.84
C THR A 61 18.76 6.23 -6.00
N SER A 62 17.62 6.78 -6.44
CA SER A 62 16.33 6.58 -5.78
C SER A 62 15.81 5.17 -6.00
N ALA A 63 15.47 4.48 -4.91
CA ALA A 63 14.68 3.26 -4.94
C ALA A 63 13.21 3.62 -4.82
N VAL A 64 12.37 3.14 -5.73
CA VAL A 64 10.91 3.34 -5.69
C VAL A 64 10.25 2.03 -5.28
N ALA A 65 9.46 2.07 -4.21
CA ALA A 65 8.63 0.97 -3.77
C ALA A 65 7.16 1.39 -3.84
N THR A 66 6.38 0.72 -4.69
CA THR A 66 4.94 0.94 -4.85
C THR A 66 4.20 -0.24 -4.21
N THR A 67 3.27 0.05 -3.31
CA THR A 67 2.39 -0.95 -2.67
C THR A 67 0.94 -0.52 -2.79
N VAL A 68 0.08 -1.45 -3.20
CA VAL A 68 -1.36 -1.22 -3.33
C VAL A 68 -2.09 -1.90 -2.18
N VAL A 69 -2.92 -1.15 -1.47
CA VAL A 69 -3.81 -1.69 -0.43
C VAL A 69 -5.23 -1.73 -0.97
N ASP A 70 -5.80 -2.94 -1.02
CA ASP A 70 -7.22 -3.18 -1.36
C ASP A 70 -7.93 -3.83 -0.18
N ASN A 71 -8.74 -3.02 0.52
CA ASN A 71 -9.51 -3.44 1.68
C ASN A 71 -11.01 -3.43 1.40
N LEU A 72 -11.44 -3.29 0.14
CA LEU A 72 -12.87 -3.22 -0.20
C LEU A 72 -13.45 -4.64 -0.32
N PRO A 73 -14.42 -5.02 0.55
CA PRO A 73 -15.09 -6.30 0.41
C PRO A 73 -15.95 -6.30 -0.88
N PRO A 74 -16.10 -7.46 -1.55
CA PRO A 74 -16.94 -7.54 -2.73
C PRO A 74 -18.40 -7.23 -2.39
N VAL A 75 -19.04 -6.37 -3.19
CA VAL A 75 -20.48 -6.11 -3.07
C VAL A 75 -21.25 -7.17 -3.86
N ILE A 76 -21.99 -8.04 -3.17
CA ILE A 76 -22.88 -9.01 -3.82
C ILE A 76 -24.30 -8.44 -3.86
N THR A 77 -24.72 -7.95 -5.01
CA THR A 77 -26.13 -7.60 -5.26
C THR A 77 -26.87 -8.82 -5.81
N ALA A 78 -27.60 -9.53 -4.96
CA ALA A 78 -28.52 -10.57 -5.42
C ALA A 78 -29.78 -9.90 -5.99
N ALA A 79 -30.05 -10.05 -7.29
CA ALA A 79 -31.36 -9.77 -7.85
C ALA A 79 -32.34 -10.87 -7.39
N PRO A 80 -33.57 -10.55 -6.96
CA PRO A 80 -34.56 -11.58 -6.71
C PRO A 80 -34.78 -12.39 -8.00
N PRO A 81 -34.96 -13.72 -7.91
CA PRO A 81 -35.23 -14.54 -9.09
C PRO A 81 -36.45 -13.99 -9.83
N ALA A 82 -36.38 -13.97 -11.17
CA ALA A 82 -37.52 -13.58 -11.98
C ALA A 82 -38.72 -14.47 -11.63
N LYS A 83 -39.89 -13.87 -11.39
CA LYS A 83 -41.14 -14.62 -11.19
C LYS A 83 -41.42 -15.40 -12.48
N THR A 84 -41.33 -16.74 -12.44
CA THR A 84 -41.54 -17.62 -13.61
C THR A 84 -42.99 -18.06 -13.81
N ASN A 85 -43.94 -17.48 -13.07
CA ASN A 85 -45.35 -17.83 -13.24
C ASN A 85 -45.92 -17.16 -14.50
N LEU A 86 -45.59 -17.72 -15.66
CA LEU A 86 -46.28 -17.45 -16.91
C LEU A 86 -47.70 -18.01 -16.76
N THR A 87 -48.66 -17.08 -16.67
CA THR A 87 -50.12 -17.22 -16.77
C THR A 87 -50.70 -18.66 -16.77
N PRO A 88 -51.58 -19.03 -15.82
CA PRO A 88 -52.27 -20.32 -15.88
C PRO A 88 -53.06 -20.43 -17.19
N TYR A 89 -52.80 -21.50 -17.95
CA TYR A 89 -53.63 -21.86 -19.10
C TYR A 89 -55.04 -22.18 -18.60
N ALA A 90 -56.04 -21.43 -19.08
CA ALA A 90 -57.43 -21.81 -18.88
C ALA A 90 -57.73 -23.05 -19.75
N LEU A 91 -57.92 -24.21 -19.12
CA LEU A 91 -58.50 -25.37 -19.78
C LEU A 91 -60.00 -25.15 -19.89
N THR A 92 -60.49 -24.80 -21.07
CA THR A 92 -61.91 -24.89 -21.40
C THR A 92 -62.22 -26.35 -21.74
N GLY A 93 -62.94 -27.02 -20.85
CA GLY A 93 -63.59 -28.30 -21.06
C GLY A 93 -65.08 -28.19 -20.76
#